data_AF-A0A9N8V2U1-F1
#
_entry.id   AF-A0A9N8V2U1-F1
#
_cell.length_a   1.000
_cell.length_b   1.000
_cell.length_c   1.000
_cell.angle_alpha   90.00
_cell.angle_beta   90.00
_cell.angle_gamma   90.00
#
_symmetry.space_group_name_H-M   'P 1'
#
loop_
_entity.id
_entity.type
_entity.pdbx_description
1 polymer ?
#
loop_
_entity_poly.entity_id
_entity_poly.type
_entity_poly.pdbx_seq_one_letter_code
_entity_poly.pdbx_strand_id
1 'polypeptide(L)'
;MTHLSSIPVGRGHIIFVRNDDARDYYVLYYDGYGTQHVKYNIAGMESTENDKKPATAFILHRKSMQECFNILNLKLKRQDISKISKKIWKDLSKTDTQLIETIKESYRNALEEYRRTHFRIQSYEGPQGPSRVESQFPNYAEFDYHFYNPTEGELINDLFLENRNFV
;
A
#
# COMPACT_ATOMS: atom_id res chain seq x y z
N MET A 1 -17.16 -9.37 -17.85
CA MET A 1 -15.97 -8.64 -17.37
C MET A 1 -16.35 -7.18 -17.19
N THR A 2 -16.32 -6.71 -15.95
CA THR A 2 -16.63 -5.33 -15.57
C THR A 2 -15.37 -4.48 -15.62
N HIS A 3 -15.43 -3.34 -16.32
CA HIS A 3 -14.33 -2.39 -16.42
C HIS A 3 -14.30 -1.45 -15.21
N LEU A 4 -13.20 -1.44 -14.46
CA LEU A 4 -13.11 -0.74 -13.17
C LEU A 4 -12.25 0.53 -13.21
N SER A 5 -11.19 0.56 -14.03
CA SER A 5 -10.31 1.72 -14.20
C SER A 5 -9.61 1.66 -15.55
N SER A 6 -9.34 2.83 -16.13
CA SER A 6 -8.53 2.98 -17.36
C SER A 6 -7.56 4.14 -17.22
N ILE A 7 -6.30 3.87 -17.56
CA ILE A 7 -5.21 4.83 -17.44
C ILE A 7 -4.39 4.83 -18.74
N PRO A 8 -4.25 5.99 -19.40
CA PRO A 8 -3.35 6.10 -20.54
C PRO A 8 -1.89 5.99 -20.07
N VAL A 9 -1.11 5.16 -20.75
CA VAL A 9 0.31 4.94 -20.46
C VAL A 9 1.08 4.86 -21.78
N GLY A 10 1.86 5.91 -22.06
CA GLY A 10 2.58 6.04 -23.33
C GLY A 10 1.61 6.09 -24.51
N ARG A 11 1.74 5.13 -25.44
CA ARG A 11 0.86 4.97 -26.60
C ARG A 11 -0.35 4.05 -26.34
N GLY A 12 -0.40 3.43 -25.17
CA GLY A 12 -1.41 2.43 -24.83
C GLY A 12 -2.26 2.83 -23.63
N HIS A 13 -3.08 1.88 -23.18
CA HIS A 13 -3.95 1.99 -22.02
C HIS A 13 -3.75 0.78 -21.11
N ILE A 14 -3.63 1.06 -19.81
CA ILE A 14 -3.76 0.06 -18.76
C ILE A 14 -5.21 0.06 -18.30
N ILE A 15 -5.82 -1.11 -18.29
CA ILE A 15 -7.22 -1.30 -17.92
C ILE A 15 -7.28 -2.30 -16.78
N PHE A 16 -7.99 -1.95 -15.71
CA PHE A 16 -8.27 -2.86 -14.60
C PHE A 16 -9.69 -3.38 -14.73
N VAL A 17 -9.88 -4.71 -14.75
CA VAL A 17 -11.19 -5.35 -14.89
C VAL A 17 -11.42 -6.40 -13.83
N ARG A 18 -12.69 -6.66 -13.55
CA ARG A 18 -13.16 -7.79 -12.75
C ARG A 18 -13.87 -8.80 -13.64
N ASN A 19 -13.56 -10.08 -13.44
CA ASN A 19 -14.36 -11.18 -13.95
C ASN A 19 -15.44 -11.51 -12.91
N ASP A 20 -16.69 -11.17 -13.21
CA ASP A 20 -17.80 -11.26 -12.26
C ASP A 20 -18.14 -12.71 -11.88
N ASP A 21 -17.89 -13.67 -12.78
CA ASP A 21 -18.21 -15.09 -12.55
C ASP A 21 -17.21 -15.76 -11.58
N ALA A 22 -15.95 -15.36 -11.63
CA ALA A 22 -14.86 -15.98 -10.87
C ALA A 22 -14.35 -15.13 -9.71
N ARG A 23 -14.84 -13.88 -9.55
CA ARG A 23 -14.29 -12.84 -8.66
C ARG A 23 -12.78 -12.61 -8.83
N ASP A 24 -12.29 -12.91 -10.03
CA ASP A 24 -10.91 -12.70 -10.40
C ASP A 24 -10.71 -11.29 -10.95
N TYR A 25 -9.54 -10.72 -10.70
CA TYR A 25 -9.16 -9.40 -11.19
C TYR A 25 -8.05 -9.52 -12.22
N TYR A 26 -8.07 -8.65 -13.23
CA TYR A 26 -7.09 -8.67 -14.31
C TYR A 26 -6.61 -7.25 -14.63
N VAL A 27 -5.32 -7.14 -14.94
CA VAL A 27 -4.70 -5.95 -15.52
C VAL A 27 -4.47 -6.23 -17.00
N LEU A 28 -5.06 -5.40 -17.85
CA LEU A 28 -4.90 -5.47 -19.29
C LEU A 28 -4.04 -4.30 -19.76
N TYR A 29 -3.23 -4.54 -20.78
CA TYR A 29 -2.51 -3.51 -21.52
C TYR A 29 -2.88 -3.61 -23.00
N TYR A 30 -3.34 -2.49 -23.56
CA TYR A 30 -3.70 -2.35 -24.96
C TYR A 30 -2.87 -1.23 -25.61
N ASP A 31 -2.15 -1.53 -26.69
CA ASP A 31 -1.26 -0.58 -27.38
C ASP A 31 -1.65 -0.30 -28.84
N GLY A 32 -2.84 -0.75 -29.25
CA GLY A 32 -3.32 -0.65 -30.64
C GLY A 32 -2.84 -1.78 -31.56
N TYR A 33 -1.84 -2.57 -31.16
CA TYR A 33 -1.33 -3.71 -31.92
C TYR A 33 -1.73 -5.04 -31.29
N GLY A 34 -2.06 -5.05 -29.99
CA GLY A 34 -2.62 -6.21 -29.32
C GLY A 34 -3.06 -5.91 -27.90
N THR A 35 -3.63 -6.93 -27.27
CA THR A 35 -4.04 -6.88 -25.86
C THR A 35 -3.30 -7.96 -25.09
N GLN A 36 -2.54 -7.55 -24.08
CA GLN A 36 -1.94 -8.44 -23.10
C GLN A 36 -2.72 -8.35 -21.79
N HIS A 37 -2.81 -9.44 -21.04
CA HIS A 37 -3.50 -9.45 -19.77
C HIS A 37 -2.78 -10.34 -18.76
N VAL A 38 -2.86 -9.94 -17.50
CA VAL A 38 -2.30 -10.69 -16.37
C VAL A 38 -3.31 -10.70 -15.24
N LYS A 39 -3.43 -11.84 -14.56
CA LYS A 39 -4.27 -11.96 -13.36
C LYS A 39 -3.65 -11.12 -12.24
N TYR A 40 -4.47 -10.25 -11.66
CA TYR A 40 -4.12 -9.47 -10.49
C TYR A 40 -4.31 -10.34 -9.25
N ASN A 41 -3.20 -10.67 -8.59
CA ASN A 41 -3.23 -11.37 -7.33
C ASN A 41 -3.35 -10.36 -6.19
N ILE A 42 -4.42 -10.48 -5.40
CA ILE A 42 -4.52 -9.81 -4.11
C ILE A 42 -3.37 -10.38 -3.29
N ALA A 43 -2.36 -9.56 -2.99
CA ALA A 43 -1.23 -9.99 -2.18
C ALA A 43 -1.76 -10.52 -0.85
N GLY A 44 -1.74 -11.84 -0.69
CA GLY A 44 -1.95 -12.49 0.60
C GLY A 44 -0.81 -12.12 1.54
N MET A 45 -1.01 -12.33 2.84
CA MET A 45 0.00 -12.01 3.84
C MET A 45 1.33 -12.68 3.49
N GLU A 46 2.33 -11.88 3.15
CA GLU A 46 3.71 -12.32 3.23
C GLU A 46 4.06 -12.39 4.72
N SER A 47 4.22 -13.60 5.25
CA SER A 47 4.85 -13.81 6.55
C SER A 47 6.31 -13.40 6.39
N THR A 48 6.61 -12.11 6.53
CA THR A 48 7.99 -11.67 6.51
C THR A 48 8.62 -12.16 7.81
N GLU A 49 9.61 -13.05 7.70
CA GLU A 49 10.54 -13.44 8.80
C GLU A 49 11.32 -12.25 9.39
N ASN A 50 11.01 -11.03 8.95
CA ASN A 50 11.58 -9.79 9.45
C ASN A 50 10.65 -9.17 10.49
N ASP A 51 11.23 -8.68 11.59
CA ASP A 51 10.57 -7.89 12.65
C ASP A 51 10.00 -6.53 12.17
N LYS A 52 9.73 -6.38 10.87
CA LYS A 52 9.24 -5.13 10.28
C LYS A 52 7.72 -5.15 10.26
N LYS A 53 7.14 -4.01 10.64
CA LYS A 53 5.70 -3.75 10.55
C LYS A 53 5.20 -4.09 9.13
N PRO A 54 4.01 -4.73 9.00
CA PRO A 54 3.46 -5.09 7.71
C PRO A 54 3.22 -3.86 6.82
N ALA A 55 3.37 -4.05 5.52
CA ALA A 55 3.11 -3.03 4.52
C ALA A 55 1.63 -2.61 4.53
N THR A 56 1.36 -1.31 4.38
CA THR A 56 -0.03 -0.80 4.34
C THR A 56 -0.79 -1.37 3.14
N ALA A 57 -2.13 -1.36 3.21
CA ALA A 57 -3.02 -1.84 2.15
C ALA A 57 -2.67 -1.26 0.76
N PHE A 58 -2.38 0.04 0.68
CA PHE A 58 -1.95 0.68 -0.57
C PHE A 58 -0.60 0.18 -1.06
N ILE A 59 0.36 -0.07 -0.16
CA ILE A 59 1.68 -0.61 -0.54
C ILE A 59 1.55 -2.06 -1.02
N LEU A 60 0.68 -2.87 -0.41
CA LEU A 60 0.36 -4.22 -0.90
C LEU A 60 -0.23 -4.15 -2.32
N HIS A 61 -1.24 -3.31 -2.54
CA HIS A 61 -1.81 -3.09 -3.87
C HIS A 61 -0.75 -2.64 -4.88
N ARG A 62 0.10 -1.69 -4.51
CA ARG A 62 1.18 -1.19 -5.38
C ARG A 62 2.16 -2.30 -5.74
N LYS A 63 2.54 -3.17 -4.80
CA LYS A 63 3.40 -4.33 -5.07
C LYS A 63 2.75 -5.27 -6.09
N SER A 64 1.49 -5.66 -5.88
CA SER A 64 0.72 -6.48 -6.83
C SER A 64 0.65 -5.84 -8.22
N MET A 65 0.43 -4.52 -8.30
CA MET A 65 0.43 -3.80 -9.58
C MET A 65 1.81 -3.79 -10.24
N GLN A 66 2.88 -3.62 -9.47
CA GLN A 66 4.25 -3.67 -9.99
C GLN A 66 4.57 -5.04 -10.58
N GLU A 67 4.15 -6.14 -9.94
CA GLU A 67 4.28 -7.48 -10.50
C GLU A 67 3.52 -7.64 -11.81
N CYS A 68 2.27 -7.15 -11.86
CA CYS A 68 1.48 -7.14 -13.09
C CYS A 68 2.21 -6.40 -14.22
N PHE A 69 2.79 -5.23 -13.93
CA PHE A 69 3.53 -4.45 -14.92
C PHE A 69 4.81 -5.13 -15.38
N ASN A 70 5.52 -5.81 -14.47
CA ASN A 70 6.70 -6.60 -14.82
C ASN A 70 6.35 -7.77 -15.74
N ILE A 71 5.27 -8.50 -15.47
CA ILE A 71 4.79 -9.61 -16.31
C ILE A 71 4.34 -9.12 -17.68
N LEU A 72 3.66 -7.98 -17.73
CA LEU A 72 3.28 -7.30 -18.98
C LEU A 72 4.48 -6.64 -19.69
N ASN A 73 5.70 -6.81 -19.16
CA ASN A 73 6.96 -6.24 -19.67
C ASN A 73 6.90 -4.71 -19.88
N LEU A 74 6.12 -4.02 -19.04
CA LEU A 74 6.02 -2.56 -19.06
C LEU A 74 7.21 -1.99 -18.30
N LYS A 75 8.17 -1.41 -19.03
CA LYS A 75 9.37 -0.77 -18.47
C LYS A 75 9.07 0.59 -17.81
N LEU A 76 8.20 0.58 -16.80
CA LEU A 76 7.75 1.77 -16.09
C LEU A 76 8.75 2.18 -15.01
N LYS A 77 8.99 3.49 -14.86
CA LYS A 77 9.81 3.99 -13.76
C LYS A 77 9.05 3.86 -12.45
N ARG A 78 9.78 3.74 -11.33
CA ARG A 78 9.20 3.64 -9.98
C ARG A 78 8.16 4.74 -9.70
N GLN A 79 8.41 5.96 -10.15
CA GLN A 79 7.49 7.10 -9.99
C GLN A 79 6.18 6.88 -10.76
N ASP A 80 6.25 6.39 -11.99
CA ASP A 80 5.08 6.11 -12.83
C ASP A 80 4.23 4.99 -12.26
N ILE A 81 4.87 3.92 -11.77
CA ILE A 81 4.18 2.83 -11.06
C ILE A 81 3.36 3.40 -9.89
N SER A 82 3.97 4.27 -9.08
CA SER A 82 3.29 4.92 -7.95
C SER A 82 2.07 5.71 -8.39
N LYS A 83 2.21 6.52 -9.44
CA LYS A 83 1.15 7.39 -9.97
C LYS A 83 0.00 6.58 -10.53
N ILE A 84 0.30 5.57 -11.33
CA ILE A 84 -0.67 4.66 -11.96
C ILE A 84 -1.41 3.90 -10.85
N SER A 85 -0.70 3.23 -9.94
CA SER A 85 -1.32 2.50 -8.82
C SER A 85 -2.19 3.41 -7.95
N LYS A 86 -1.74 4.65 -7.65
CA LYS A 86 -2.56 5.62 -6.89
C LYS A 86 -3.86 5.97 -7.61
N LYS A 87 -3.82 6.11 -8.93
CA LYS A 87 -5.02 6.41 -9.72
C LYS A 87 -5.96 5.20 -9.76
N ILE A 88 -5.45 3.99 -10.01
CA ILE A 88 -6.26 2.75 -9.97
C ILE A 88 -6.90 2.59 -8.59
N TRP A 89 -6.14 2.75 -7.51
CA TRP A 89 -6.66 2.67 -6.14
C TRP A 89 -7.82 3.63 -5.90
N LYS A 90 -7.71 4.89 -6.35
CA LYS A 90 -8.78 5.89 -6.24
C LYS A 90 -10.01 5.53 -7.06
N ASP A 91 -9.82 4.97 -8.25
CA ASP A 91 -10.92 4.53 -9.10
C ASP A 91 -11.64 3.33 -8.47
N LEU A 92 -10.88 2.32 -8.01
CA LEU A 92 -11.39 1.14 -7.30
C LEU A 92 -12.14 1.50 -6.01
N SER A 93 -11.67 2.51 -5.28
CA SER A 93 -12.36 3.01 -4.08
C SER A 93 -13.77 3.53 -4.39
N LYS A 94 -14.11 3.79 -5.66
CA LYS A 94 -15.44 4.22 -6.11
C LYS A 94 -16.19 3.11 -6.84
N THR A 95 -15.48 2.30 -7.64
CA THR A 95 -16.09 1.33 -8.55
C THR A 95 -16.19 -0.08 -7.97
N ASP A 96 -15.29 -0.48 -7.08
CA ASP A 96 -15.29 -1.79 -6.41
C ASP A 96 -14.78 -1.66 -4.96
N THR A 97 -15.67 -1.17 -4.09
CA THR A 97 -15.38 -0.98 -2.67
C THR A 97 -15.11 -2.31 -1.95
N GLN A 98 -15.69 -3.42 -2.42
CA GLN A 98 -15.49 -4.74 -1.81
C GLN A 98 -14.04 -5.21 -1.94
N LEU A 99 -13.42 -5.02 -3.11
CA LEU A 99 -12.00 -5.31 -3.30
C LEU A 99 -11.12 -4.50 -2.35
N ILE A 100 -11.39 -3.19 -2.24
CA ILE A 100 -10.62 -2.30 -1.37
C ILE A 100 -10.73 -2.73 0.08
N GLU A 101 -11.93 -3.05 0.56
CA GLU A 101 -12.12 -3.55 1.92
C GLU A 101 -11.44 -4.90 2.13
N THR A 102 -11.43 -5.79 1.15
CA THR A 102 -10.70 -7.08 1.23
C THR A 102 -9.19 -6.85 1.38
N ILE A 103 -8.61 -5.90 0.63
CA ILE A 103 -7.19 -5.56 0.73
C ILE A 103 -6.89 -4.90 2.09
N LYS A 104 -7.77 -4.00 2.57
CA LYS A 104 -7.64 -3.38 3.90
C LYS A 104 -7.75 -4.40 5.02
N GLU A 105 -8.66 -5.35 4.92
CA GLU A 105 -8.85 -6.43 5.88
C GLU A 105 -7.63 -7.33 5.93
N SER A 106 -7.06 -7.70 4.77
CA SER A 106 -5.80 -8.43 4.69
C SER A 106 -4.67 -7.70 5.44
N TYR A 107 -4.59 -6.38 5.29
CA TYR A 107 -3.63 -5.56 6.06
C TYR A 107 -3.95 -5.51 7.57
N ARG A 108 -5.22 -5.34 7.96
CA ARG A 108 -5.62 -5.31 9.37
C ARG A 108 -5.26 -6.62 10.06
N ASN A 109 -5.59 -7.74 9.45
CA ASN A 109 -5.27 -9.06 9.96
C ASN A 109 -3.74 -9.22 10.11
N ALA A 110 -2.96 -8.74 9.13
CA ALA A 110 -1.49 -8.83 9.18
C ALA A 110 -0.92 -7.97 10.31
N LEU A 111 -1.52 -6.80 10.53
CA LEU A 111 -1.13 -5.89 11.60
C LEU A 111 -1.49 -6.45 12.98
N GLU A 112 -2.64 -7.11 13.12
CA GLU A 112 -3.04 -7.78 14.35
C GLU A 112 -2.12 -8.96 14.67
N GLU A 113 -1.78 -9.78 13.67
CA GLU A 113 -0.84 -10.87 13.82
C GLU A 113 0.57 -10.38 14.19
N TYR A 114 1.04 -9.32 13.53
CA TYR A 114 2.28 -8.65 13.88
C TYR A 114 2.27 -8.16 15.33
N ARG A 115 1.19 -7.50 15.77
CA ARG A 115 1.05 -7.04 17.17
C ARG A 115 1.07 -8.20 18.16
N ARG A 116 0.38 -9.30 17.85
CA ARG A 116 0.32 -10.51 18.70
C ARG A 116 1.70 -11.16 18.86
N THR A 117 2.47 -11.23 17.78
CA THR A 117 3.78 -11.89 17.75
C THR A 117 4.92 -11.00 18.27
N HIS A 118 4.80 -9.68 18.11
CA HIS A 118 5.81 -8.69 18.50
C HIS A 118 5.44 -7.94 19.79
N PHE A 119 4.61 -8.53 20.65
CA PHE A 119 4.23 -7.98 21.96
C PHE A 119 5.48 -7.91 22.87
N ARG A 120 6.30 -6.87 22.72
CA ARG A 120 7.31 -6.51 23.71
C ARG A 120 6.56 -5.97 24.93
N ILE A 121 6.80 -6.59 26.09
CA ILE A 121 6.47 -6.07 27.41
C ILE A 121 6.83 -4.58 27.42
N GLN A 122 5.84 -3.69 27.51
CA GLN A 122 6.10 -2.32 27.91
C GLN A 122 6.52 -2.40 29.37
N SER A 123 7.83 -2.35 29.63
CA SER A 123 8.33 -1.99 30.95
C SER A 123 7.78 -0.61 31.26
N TYR A 124 6.74 -0.56 32.08
CA TYR A 124 6.25 0.68 32.64
C TYR A 124 7.33 1.16 33.60
N GLU A 125 8.17 2.09 33.18
CA GLU A 125 8.91 2.90 34.14
C GLU A 125 7.84 3.72 34.87
N GLY A 126 7.47 3.25 36.07
CA GLY A 126 6.67 4.03 37.01
C GLY A 126 7.28 5.42 37.20
N PRO A 127 6.49 6.40 37.65
CA PRO A 127 6.87 7.82 37.61
C PRO A 127 8.28 8.02 38.15
N GLN A 128 9.21 8.35 37.25
CA GLN A 128 10.57 8.66 37.64
C GLN A 128 10.52 9.96 38.45
N GLY A 129 10.85 9.87 39.74
CA GLY A 129 11.12 11.05 40.56
C GLY A 129 12.23 11.91 39.94
N PRO A 130 12.32 13.20 40.30
CA PRO A 130 13.16 14.15 39.57
C PRO A 130 14.64 13.86 39.80
N SER A 131 15.26 13.13 38.88
CA SER A 131 16.72 12.99 38.84
C SER A 131 17.25 13.79 37.67
N ARG A 132 17.66 15.02 37.97
CA ARG A 132 18.57 15.81 37.15
C ARG A 132 19.84 15.00 36.90
N VAL A 133 20.20 14.78 35.64
CA VAL A 133 21.60 14.53 35.27
C VAL A 133 21.90 15.28 33.98
N GLU A 134 22.91 16.14 34.08
CA GLU A 134 23.46 16.99 33.03
C GLU A 134 24.24 16.19 31.97
N SER A 135 24.32 16.79 30.80
CA SER A 135 24.95 16.40 29.54
C SER A 135 26.43 15.99 29.58
N GLN A 136 26.85 15.12 28.65
CA GLN A 136 27.99 15.25 27.70
C GLN A 136 28.42 13.85 27.15
N PHE A 137 28.31 13.49 25.85
CA PHE A 137 29.20 13.68 24.67
C PHE A 137 28.82 12.56 23.64
N PRO A 138 29.42 12.42 22.43
CA PRO A 138 29.80 13.36 21.35
C PRO A 138 29.15 12.99 19.98
N ASN A 139 29.43 13.80 18.96
CA ASN A 139 29.07 13.62 17.54
C ASN A 139 29.19 12.17 17.00
N TYR A 140 28.13 11.68 16.35
CA TYR A 140 28.23 10.71 15.26
C TYR A 140 27.68 11.35 13.98
N ALA A 141 28.53 11.36 12.95
CA ALA A 141 28.20 11.80 11.62
C ALA A 141 27.26 10.80 10.91
N GLU A 142 26.28 11.37 10.21
CA GLU A 142 25.83 11.00 8.87
C GLU A 142 25.34 9.57 8.60
N PHE A 143 24.01 9.39 8.61
CA PHE A 143 23.33 8.53 7.64
C PHE A 143 22.03 9.20 7.22
N ASP A 144 22.06 9.80 6.03
CA ASP A 144 20.91 10.40 5.35
C ASP A 144 19.99 9.29 4.82
N TYR A 145 19.09 8.83 5.68
CA TYR A 145 17.94 8.03 5.26
C TYR A 145 16.77 8.97 4.97
N HIS A 146 16.72 9.50 3.74
CA HIS A 146 15.49 10.01 3.14
C HIS A 146 14.51 8.85 2.89
N PHE A 147 14.01 8.23 3.95
CA PHE A 147 12.70 7.58 3.92
C PHE A 147 11.66 8.67 3.76
N TYR A 148 10.76 8.48 2.80
CA TYR A 148 9.54 9.25 2.67
C TYR A 148 8.85 9.30 4.04
N ASN A 149 8.92 10.46 4.69
CA ASN A 149 8.34 10.74 6.00
C ASN A 149 7.06 11.54 5.74
N PRO A 150 5.91 10.87 5.55
CA PRO A 150 4.65 11.59 5.34
C PRO A 150 4.43 12.50 6.54
N THR A 151 4.16 13.78 6.28
CA THR A 151 3.90 14.75 7.35
C THR A 151 2.66 14.34 8.13
N GLU A 152 2.54 14.76 9.39
CA GLU A 152 1.34 14.50 10.21
C GLU A 152 0.05 14.88 9.46
N GLY A 153 0.09 15.92 8.60
CA GLY A 153 -1.04 16.30 7.75
C GLY A 153 -1.43 15.28 6.66
N GLU A 154 -0.49 14.47 6.16
CA GLU A 154 -0.78 13.37 5.22
C GLU A 154 -1.37 12.16 5.97
N LEU A 155 -0.91 11.88 7.19
CA LEU A 155 -1.45 10.80 8.04
C LEU A 155 -2.86 11.13 8.56
N ILE A 156 -3.11 12.40 8.88
CA ILE A 156 -4.41 12.89 9.35
C ILE A 156 -5.46 12.83 8.22
N ASN A 157 -5.12 13.15 6.97
CA ASN A 157 -6.11 13.04 5.89
C ASN A 157 -6.59 11.60 5.63
N ASP A 158 -5.73 10.60 5.83
CA ASP A 158 -6.11 9.20 5.72
C ASP A 158 -6.92 8.69 6.94
N LEU A 159 -6.77 9.33 8.11
CA LEU A 159 -7.53 9.02 9.33
C LEU A 159 -8.90 9.72 9.41
N PHE A 160 -9.10 10.87 8.74
CA PHE A 160 -10.30 11.70 8.89
C PHE A 160 -11.32 11.61 7.74
N LEU A 161 -11.05 10.83 6.69
CA LEU A 161 -12.06 10.50 5.67
C LEU A 161 -13.12 9.48 6.16
N GLU A 162 -12.93 8.87 7.34
CA GLU A 162 -13.90 7.96 7.96
C GLU A 162 -14.95 8.66 8.84
N ASN A 163 -14.94 10.00 8.97
CA ASN A 163 -15.88 10.72 9.86
C ASN A 163 -16.63 11.91 9.23
N ARG A 164 -16.88 11.89 7.92
CA ARG A 164 -17.85 12.82 7.29
C ARG A 164 -18.86 12.06 6.45
N ASN A 165 -19.81 11.39 7.10
CA ASN A 165 -21.15 11.09 6.58
C ASN A 165 -22.12 10.66 7.70
N PHE A 166 -22.07 11.33 8.84
CA PHE A 166 -23.17 11.34 9.81
C PHE A 166 -23.32 12.76 10.36
N VAL A 167 -24.04 13.60 9.61
CA VAL A 167 -25.23 14.37 10.03
C VAL A 167 -25.99 14.73 8.75
#